data_AF-A0A644W8H2-F1
#
_entry.id   AF-A0A644W8H2-F1
#
_cell.length_a   1.000
_cell.length_b   1.000
_cell.length_c   1.000
_cell.angle_alpha   90.00
_cell.angle_beta   90.00
_cell.angle_gamma   90.00
#
_symmetry.space_group_name_H-M   'P 1'
#
loop_
_entity.id
_entity.type
_entity.pdbx_description
1 polymer ?
#
loop_
_entity_poly.entity_id
_entity_poly.type
_entity_poly.pdbx_seq_one_letter_code
_entity_poly.pdbx_strand_id
1 'polypeptide(L)' 'MPEHSQISRGEGSISMTEVRNLNKKRIGDMSSDQRLFEIQIKDCVTRITVNTDGTLNITHDRVKPVA' A
#
# COMPACT_ATOMS: atom_id res chain seq x y z
N MET A 1 -37.11 -18.59 -7.56
CA MET A 1 -35.83 -18.23 -8.21
C MET A 1 -35.74 -16.72 -8.26
N PRO A 2 -34.72 -16.10 -7.65
CA PRO A 2 -34.24 -14.81 -8.10
C PRO A 2 -32.73 -14.85 -8.38
N GLU A 3 -32.35 -14.55 -9.61
CA GLU A 3 -30.96 -14.27 -10.00
C GLU A 3 -30.56 -12.91 -9.42
N HIS A 4 -29.83 -12.91 -8.31
CA HIS A 4 -29.11 -11.74 -7.86
C HIS A 4 -27.77 -11.67 -8.60
N SER A 5 -27.82 -11.07 -9.79
CA SER A 5 -26.62 -10.58 -10.48
C SER A 5 -26.04 -9.41 -9.68
N GLN A 6 -25.07 -9.70 -8.83
CA GLN A 6 -24.27 -8.67 -8.16
C GLN A 6 -23.23 -8.13 -9.15
N ILE A 7 -23.61 -7.07 -9.87
CA ILE A 7 -22.65 -6.25 -10.61
C ILE A 7 -21.98 -5.32 -9.58
N SER A 8 -20.91 -5.81 -8.95
CA SER A 8 -20.06 -5.02 -8.05
C SER A 8 -19.20 -4.06 -8.86
N ARG A 9 -19.75 -2.91 -9.23
CA ARG A 9 -18.98 -1.77 -9.75
C ARG A 9 -18.20 -1.12 -8.60
N GLY A 10 -16.89 -1.32 -8.63
CA GLY A 10 -15.92 -0.24 -8.47
C GLY A 10 -15.79 0.39 -7.10
N GLU A 11 -15.14 -0.30 -6.17
CA GLU A 11 -14.10 0.32 -5.35
C GLU A 11 -12.93 -0.65 -5.35
N GLY A 12 -11.90 -0.37 -6.15
CA GLY A 12 -10.62 -1.07 -6.05
C GLY A 12 -9.97 -0.65 -4.74
N SER A 13 -10.48 -1.14 -3.62
CA SER A 13 -9.84 -1.01 -2.32
C SER A 13 -8.50 -1.70 -2.41
N ILE A 14 -7.45 -0.91 -2.69
CA ILE A 14 -6.07 -1.38 -2.72
C ILE A 14 -5.79 -1.94 -1.34
N SER A 15 -5.78 -3.27 -1.26
CA SER A 15 -5.60 -3.98 0.00
C SER A 15 -4.11 -3.94 0.31
N MET A 16 -3.76 -3.31 1.43
CA MET A 16 -2.38 -3.22 1.90
C MET A 16 -2.04 -4.48 2.70
N THR A 17 -1.00 -5.18 2.28
CA THR A 17 -0.51 -6.40 2.92
C THR A 17 0.76 -6.08 3.70
N GLU A 18 0.80 -6.48 4.96
CA GLU A 18 1.99 -6.33 5.79
C GLU A 18 3.16 -7.17 5.23
N VAL A 19 4.28 -6.52 4.93
CA VAL A 19 5.50 -7.17 4.48
C VAL A 19 6.48 -7.31 5.64
N ARG A 20 6.97 -8.53 5.84
CA ARG A 20 7.97 -8.88 6.84
C ARG A 20 9.27 -9.30 6.19
N ASN A 21 10.40 -9.04 6.86
CA ASN A 21 11.70 -9.57 6.44
C ASN A 21 11.88 -11.04 6.83
N LEU A 22 13.02 -11.63 6.45
CA LEU A 22 13.42 -13.00 6.82
C LEU A 22 13.48 -13.22 8.35
N ASN A 23 13.68 -12.15 9.12
CA ASN A 23 13.65 -12.18 10.59
C ASN A 23 12.23 -12.03 11.17
N LYS A 24 11.17 -12.14 10.35
CA LYS A 24 9.75 -11.96 10.71
C LYS A 24 9.43 -10.57 11.30
N LYS A 25 10.28 -9.57 11.11
CA LYS A 25 10.03 -8.18 11.51
C LYS A 25 9.26 -7.46 10.41
N ARG A 26 8.25 -6.68 10.77
CA ARG A 26 7.51 -5.79 9.85
C ARG A 26 8.47 -4.75 9.27
N ILE A 27 8.47 -4.63 7.95
CA ILE A 27 9.24 -3.63 7.22
C ILE A 27 8.32 -2.53 6.70
N GLY A 28 7.10 -2.88 6.30
CA GLY A 28 6.15 -1.93 5.72
C GLY A 28 4.91 -2.64 5.21
N ASP A 29 4.12 -1.93 4.43
CA ASP A 29 2.92 -2.45 3.80
C ASP A 29 3.05 -2.34 2.28
N MET A 30 2.64 -3.39 1.58
CA MET A 30 2.63 -3.44 0.13
C MET A 30 1.20 -3.53 -0.36
N SER A 31 0.85 -2.67 -1.29
CA SER A 31 -0.37 -2.76 -2.08
C SER A 31 -0.52 -4.12 -2.78
N SER A 32 -1.76 -4.60 -2.91
CA SER A 32 -2.07 -5.86 -3.59
C SER A 32 -1.67 -5.88 -5.07
N ASP A 33 -1.60 -4.73 -5.71
CA ASP A 33 -1.13 -4.57 -7.10
C ASP A 33 0.40 -4.45 -7.21
N GLN A 34 1.11 -4.49 -6.07
CA GLN A 34 2.56 -4.35 -5.95
C GLN A 34 3.10 -3.03 -6.53
N ARG A 35 2.25 -2.01 -6.67
CA ARG A 35 2.64 -0.70 -7.23
C ARG A 35 3.01 0.32 -6.18
N LEU A 36 2.63 0.11 -4.94
CA LEU A 36 2.90 0.99 -3.80
C LEU A 36 3.45 0.18 -2.63
N PHE A 37 4.56 0.65 -2.08
CA PHE A 37 5.19 0.14 -0.87
C PHE A 37 5.35 1.28 0.13
N GLU A 38 4.75 1.14 1.31
CA GLU A 38 4.81 2.11 2.39
C GLU A 38 5.69 1.62 3.52
N ILE A 39 6.66 2.45 3.92
CA ILE A 39 7.53 2.20 5.07
C ILE A 39 7.31 3.33 6.05
N GLN A 40 6.93 3.01 7.28
CA GLN A 40 6.86 3.99 8.36
C GLN A 40 8.02 3.80 9.32
N ILE A 41 8.85 4.84 9.45
CA ILE A 41 9.92 4.92 10.45
C ILE A 41 9.69 6.18 11.27
N LYS A 42 9.29 6.01 12.54
CA LYS A 42 8.95 7.11 13.44
C LYS A 42 7.85 8.01 12.83
N ASP A 43 8.15 9.29 12.64
CA ASP A 43 7.32 10.33 12.07
C ASP A 43 7.50 10.49 10.55
N CYS A 44 8.26 9.60 9.91
CA CYS A 44 8.49 9.63 8.46
C CYS A 44 7.84 8.42 7.79
N VAL A 45 6.93 8.68 6.86
CA VAL A 45 6.37 7.71 5.94
C VAL A 45 7.09 7.84 4.60
N THR A 46 7.75 6.78 4.18
CA THR A 46 8.35 6.69 2.86
C THR A 46 7.42 5.88 1.96
N ARG A 47 6.95 6.48 0.87
CA ARG A 47 6.14 5.81 -0.14
C ARG A 47 6.98 5.58 -1.38
N ILE A 48 7.12 4.32 -1.76
CA ILE A 48 7.79 3.89 -2.98
C ILE A 48 6.70 3.44 -3.95
N THR A 49 6.55 4.15 -5.06
CA THR A 49 5.54 3.87 -6.09
C THR A 49 6.21 3.44 -7.39
N VAL A 50 5.72 2.39 -8.02
CA VAL A 50 6.14 1.94 -9.34
C VAL A 50 5.33 2.71 -10.38
N ASN A 51 6.01 3.48 -11.22
CA ASN A 51 5.41 4.15 -12.37
C ASN A 51 5.20 3.16 -13.52
N THR A 52 4.32 3.48 -14.46
CA THR A 52 4.03 2.63 -15.63
C THR A 52 5.22 2.46 -16.57
N ASP A 53 6.20 3.37 -16.51
CA ASP A 53 7.45 3.31 -17.27
C ASP A 53 8.51 2.39 -16.63
N GLY A 54 8.20 1.78 -15.48
CA GLY A 54 9.10 0.91 -14.73
C GLY A 54 10.05 1.66 -13.80
N THR A 55 9.97 2.98 -13.71
CA THR A 55 10.73 3.77 -12.73
C THR A 55 10.08 3.70 -11.35
N LEU A 56 10.89 3.94 -10.30
CA LEU A 56 10.41 4.02 -8.92
C LEU A 56 10.37 5.48 -8.50
N ASN A 57 9.20 5.96 -8.12
CA ASN A 57 9.03 7.25 -7.47
C ASN A 57 9.07 7.07 -5.94
N ILE A 58 10.02 7.73 -5.28
CA ILE A 58 10.18 7.64 -3.82
C ILE A 58 9.84 9.00 -3.22
N THR A 59 8.88 9.02 -2.31
CA THR A 59 8.47 10.23 -1.59
C THR A 59 8.60 10.02 -0.09
N HIS A 60 8.97 11.08 0.62
CA HIS A 60 9.11 11.07 2.07
C HIS A 60 8.17 12.11 2.65
N ASP A 61 7.22 11.65 3.44
CA ASP A 61 6.21 12.48 4.08
C ASP A 61 6.44 12.44 5.59
N ARG A 62 6.54 13.62 6.22
CA ARG A 62 6.60 13.71 7.67
C ARG A 62 5.18 13.75 8.22
N VAL A 63 4.74 12.63 8.77
CA VAL A 63 3.45 12.54 9.42
C VAL A 63 3.62 13.05 10.84
N LYS A 64 3.19 14.30 11.09
CA LYS A 64 3.09 14.81 12.45
C LYS A 64 2.19 13.86 13.25
N PRO A 65 2.61 13.39 14.43
CA PRO A 65 1.72 12.63 15.28
C PRO A 65 0.47 13.47 15.54
N VAL A 66 -0.71 12.88 15.35
CA VAL A 66 -1.96 13.48 15.79
C VAL A 66 -1.85 13.56 17.32
N ALA A 67 -1.78 14.80 17.82
CA ALA A 67 -1.67 15.11 19.24
C ALA A 67 -2.96 14.78 20.00
#